data_AF-A0A452SE01-F1
#
_entry.id   AF-A0A452SE01-F1
#
_cell.length_a   1.000
_cell.length_b   1.000
_cell.length_c   1.000
_cell.angle_alpha   90.00
_cell.angle_beta   90.00
_cell.angle_gamma   90.00
#
_symmetry.space_group_name_H-M   'P 1'
#
loop_
_entity.id
_entity.type
_entity.pdbx_description
1 polymer ?
#
loop_
_entity_poly.entity_id
_entity_poly.type
_entity_poly.pdbx_seq_one_letter_code
_entity_poly.pdbx_strand_id
1 'polypeptide(L)'
;MGEPEEVVPGSGAVFTFGKTKFAENIPSKFWFKNDIPTFLSCGDEHTAIVTGNNKLYMFGSNNWGQLGLGSKSTVNKPTCVKALKPEKVKFAACGRSHTLVSTEEGKVYAAGGNNEGQLGLGDTDERNSFHLISFFTCQRKIKQLSAGSNTSAALTVFSRARSSRPF
;
A
#
# COMPACT_ATOMS: atom_id res chain seq x y z
N MET A 1 12.08 -18.10 32.89
CA MET A 1 10.71 -17.62 32.62
C MET A 1 10.61 -17.37 31.14
N GLY A 2 9.95 -18.25 30.39
CA GLY A 2 9.65 -17.99 28.98
C GLY A 2 8.50 -17.00 28.91
N GLU A 3 8.60 -15.99 28.04
CA GLU A 3 7.44 -15.15 27.72
C GLU A 3 6.29 -16.05 27.24
N PRO A 4 5.04 -15.79 27.64
CA PRO A 4 3.91 -16.56 27.14
C PRO A 4 3.90 -16.43 25.62
N GLU A 5 3.89 -17.55 24.90
CA GLU A 5 3.64 -17.53 23.46
C GLU A 5 2.33 -16.77 23.23
N GLU A 6 2.41 -15.57 22.65
CA GLU A 6 1.20 -14.85 22.27
C GLU A 6 0.43 -15.73 21.28
N VAL A 7 -0.73 -16.21 21.73
CA VAL A 7 -1.59 -17.09 20.96
C VAL A 7 -2.10 -16.31 19.76
N VAL A 8 -1.89 -16.87 18.56
CA VAL A 8 -2.42 -16.31 17.31
C VAL A 8 -3.92 -16.08 17.48
N PRO A 9 -4.46 -14.89 17.18
CA PRO A 9 -5.87 -14.61 17.37
C PRO A 9 -6.74 -15.49 16.45
N GLY A 10 -8.00 -15.72 16.83
CA GLY A 10 -8.94 -16.49 16.02
C GLY A 10 -9.20 -15.91 14.62
N SER A 11 -8.84 -14.65 14.39
CA SER A 11 -8.85 -14.00 13.06
C SER A 11 -7.68 -14.40 12.15
N GLY A 12 -6.70 -15.16 12.65
CA GLY A 12 -5.55 -15.64 11.90
C GLY A 12 -4.32 -14.73 11.95
N ALA A 13 -3.38 -14.96 11.04
CA ALA A 13 -2.10 -14.25 10.96
C ALA A 13 -1.66 -14.05 9.49
N VAL A 14 -0.75 -13.10 9.28
CA VAL A 14 0.00 -12.95 8.03
C VAL A 14 1.23 -13.83 8.12
N PHE A 15 1.48 -14.63 7.08
CA PHE A 15 2.67 -15.46 6.94
C PHE A 15 3.53 -14.92 5.80
N THR A 16 4.84 -14.86 6.01
CA THR A 16 5.82 -14.38 5.03
C THR A 16 6.79 -15.48 4.67
N PHE A 17 7.09 -15.64 3.39
CA PHE A 17 8.06 -16.62 2.87
C PHE A 17 9.00 -15.95 1.87
N GLY A 18 10.25 -16.44 1.78
CA GLY A 18 11.25 -15.86 0.89
C GLY A 18 11.87 -14.56 1.41
N LYS A 19 12.50 -13.79 0.52
CA LYS A 19 13.33 -12.60 0.85
C LYS A 19 12.51 -11.34 1.15
N THR A 20 11.62 -11.39 2.13
CA THR A 20 10.71 -10.29 2.49
C THR A 20 11.34 -9.17 3.33
N LYS A 21 12.60 -9.36 3.76
CA LYS A 21 13.31 -8.56 4.78
C LYS A 21 12.72 -8.65 6.19
N PHE A 22 11.60 -9.33 6.38
CA PHE A 22 11.02 -9.62 7.69
C PHE A 22 11.69 -10.85 8.31
N ALA A 23 11.97 -10.78 9.62
CA ALA A 23 12.48 -11.91 10.42
C ALA A 23 13.63 -12.68 9.73
N GLU A 24 14.62 -11.95 9.23
CA GLU A 24 15.81 -12.50 8.56
C GLU A 24 15.51 -13.40 7.34
N ASN A 25 14.31 -13.24 6.73
CA ASN A 25 13.81 -14.03 5.60
C ASN A 25 13.52 -15.51 5.95
N ILE A 26 13.37 -15.82 7.23
CA ILE A 26 12.88 -17.12 7.70
C ILE A 26 11.34 -17.11 7.62
N PRO A 27 10.69 -18.21 7.19
CA PRO A 27 9.24 -18.34 7.27
C PRO A 27 8.72 -17.93 8.65
N SER A 28 7.94 -16.85 8.67
CA SER A 28 7.56 -16.18 9.91
C SER A 28 6.12 -15.69 9.84
N LYS A 29 5.56 -15.34 11.00
CA LYS A 29 4.18 -14.88 11.14
C LYS A 29 4.08 -13.64 12.01
N PHE A 30 3.06 -12.83 11.76
CA PHE A 30 2.65 -11.73 12.62
C PHE A 30 1.16 -11.44 12.46
N TRP A 31 0.59 -10.66 13.36
CA TRP A 31 -0.80 -10.21 13.31
C TRP A 31 -0.91 -8.78 13.83
N PHE A 32 -2.10 -8.19 13.69
CA PHE A 32 -2.39 -6.85 14.16
C PHE A 32 -3.34 -6.93 15.37
N LYS A 33 -3.01 -6.20 16.44
CA LYS A 33 -3.86 -6.14 17.63
C LYS A 33 -5.15 -5.39 17.31
N ASN A 34 -6.30 -6.02 17.54
CA ASN A 34 -7.64 -5.46 17.30
C ASN A 34 -7.84 -4.93 15.86
N ASP A 35 -7.20 -5.58 14.89
CA ASP A 35 -7.29 -5.25 13.48
C ASP A 35 -7.04 -6.51 12.65
N ILE A 36 -7.50 -6.51 11.40
CA ILE A 36 -7.33 -7.65 10.50
C ILE A 36 -6.76 -7.18 9.15
N PRO A 37 -5.83 -7.91 8.53
CA PRO A 37 -5.45 -7.66 7.14
C PRO A 37 -6.65 -7.87 6.23
N THR A 38 -6.89 -6.95 5.30
CA THR A 38 -7.97 -7.05 4.30
C THR A 38 -7.45 -7.05 2.86
N PHE A 39 -6.23 -6.55 2.65
CA PHE A 39 -5.59 -6.54 1.33
C PHE A 39 -4.09 -6.71 1.46
N LEU A 40 -3.49 -7.42 0.51
CA LEU A 40 -2.05 -7.65 0.40
C LEU A 40 -1.59 -7.33 -1.02
N SER A 41 -0.41 -6.72 -1.14
CA SER A 41 0.30 -6.59 -2.42
C SER A 41 1.78 -6.80 -2.19
N CYS A 42 2.41 -7.59 -3.06
CA CYS A 42 3.86 -7.78 -3.10
C CYS A 42 4.39 -7.21 -4.41
N GLY A 43 5.48 -6.44 -4.32
CA GLY A 43 6.27 -6.00 -5.46
C GLY A 43 7.51 -6.86 -5.62
N ASP A 44 8.53 -6.31 -6.28
CA ASP A 44 9.81 -7.01 -6.48
C ASP A 44 10.53 -7.32 -5.16
N GLU A 45 10.64 -6.31 -4.27
CA GLU A 45 11.33 -6.47 -2.98
C GLU A 45 10.61 -5.83 -1.78
N HIS A 46 9.32 -5.48 -1.91
CA HIS A 46 8.56 -4.85 -0.83
C HIS A 46 7.11 -5.32 -0.79
N THR A 47 6.45 -5.11 0.36
CA THR A 47 5.09 -5.58 0.62
C THR A 47 4.26 -4.47 1.25
N ALA A 48 3.01 -4.35 0.79
CA ALA A 48 1.97 -3.50 1.36
C ALA A 48 0.86 -4.35 1.97
N ILE A 49 0.38 -3.93 3.14
CA ILE A 49 -0.77 -4.52 3.83
C ILE A 49 -1.76 -3.42 4.17
N VAL A 50 -3.01 -3.58 3.73
CA VAL A 50 -4.13 -2.75 4.16
C VAL A 50 -4.91 -3.52 5.22
N THR A 51 -5.26 -2.84 6.32
CA THR A 51 -6.02 -3.44 7.40
C THR A 51 -7.50 -3.04 7.39
N GLY A 52 -8.34 -3.71 8.18
CA GLY A 52 -9.78 -3.42 8.33
C GLY A 52 -10.04 -2.05 8.92
N ASN A 53 -9.13 -1.54 9.75
CA ASN A 53 -9.15 -0.15 10.21
C ASN A 53 -8.66 0.86 9.15
N ASN A 54 -8.52 0.45 7.88
CA ASN A 54 -8.11 1.29 6.74
C ASN A 54 -6.70 1.89 6.89
N LYS A 55 -5.80 1.20 7.60
CA LYS A 55 -4.40 1.61 7.75
C LYS A 55 -3.52 0.89 6.74
N LEU A 56 -2.45 1.56 6.32
CA LEU A 56 -1.41 1.00 5.46
C LEU A 56 -0.17 0.65 6.28
N TYR A 57 0.33 -0.57 6.10
CA TYR A 57 1.60 -1.04 6.63
C TYR A 57 2.51 -1.46 5.48
N MET A 58 3.78 -1.06 5.56
CA MET A 58 4.80 -1.31 4.55
C MET A 58 6.02 -1.97 5.18
N PHE A 59 6.67 -2.89 4.46
CA PHE A 59 7.97 -3.46 4.84
C PHE A 59 8.69 -4.00 3.60
N GLY A 60 9.98 -4.29 3.73
CA GLY A 60 10.86 -4.72 2.66
C GLY A 60 11.90 -3.66 2.27
N SER A 61 12.39 -3.79 1.04
CA SER A 61 13.32 -2.85 0.40
C SER A 61 12.70 -1.46 0.28
N ASN A 62 13.51 -0.44 0.52
CA ASN A 62 13.09 0.96 0.44
C ASN A 62 14.11 1.83 -0.31
N ASN A 63 14.97 1.23 -1.12
CA ASN A 63 16.10 1.92 -1.76
C ASN A 63 15.64 3.07 -2.68
N TRP A 64 14.39 3.02 -3.18
CA TRP A 64 13.77 4.05 -4.01
C TRP A 64 12.74 4.88 -3.25
N GLY A 65 12.58 4.67 -1.95
CA GLY A 65 11.54 5.31 -1.15
C GLY A 65 10.14 4.69 -1.35
N GLN A 66 10.05 3.48 -1.92
CA GLN A 66 8.79 2.83 -2.27
C GLN A 66 7.88 2.50 -1.08
N LEU A 67 8.42 2.51 0.14
CA LEU A 67 7.61 2.33 1.35
C LEU A 67 6.86 3.63 1.75
N GLY A 68 7.24 4.78 1.19
CA GLY A 68 6.57 6.06 1.46
C GLY A 68 6.73 6.56 2.91
N LEU A 69 7.81 6.17 3.59
CA LEU A 69 8.07 6.46 5.02
C LEU A 69 8.90 7.73 5.26
N GLY A 70 9.20 8.52 4.23
CA GLY A 70 10.04 9.72 4.31
C GLY A 70 11.55 9.43 4.40
N SER A 71 11.95 8.19 4.14
CA SER A 71 13.34 7.75 4.13
C SER A 71 13.57 6.71 3.02
N LYS A 72 14.82 6.32 2.79
CA LYS A 72 15.21 5.26 1.83
C LYS A 72 15.82 4.03 2.49
N SER A 73 15.67 3.90 3.81
CA SER A 73 16.23 2.77 4.56
C SER A 73 15.28 1.58 4.50
N THR A 74 15.81 0.39 4.25
CA THR A 74 15.08 -0.88 4.30
C THR A 74 14.39 -1.05 5.65
N VAL A 75 13.17 -1.61 5.63
CA VAL A 75 12.36 -1.80 6.84
C VAL A 75 12.03 -3.29 7.01
N ASN A 76 12.45 -3.85 8.14
CA ASN A 76 12.36 -5.29 8.44
C ASN A 76 11.13 -5.68 9.28
N LYS A 77 10.23 -4.75 9.57
CA LYS A 77 8.99 -4.98 10.32
C LYS A 77 7.84 -4.19 9.68
N PRO A 78 6.62 -4.77 9.57
CA PRO A 78 5.46 -4.05 9.09
C PRO A 78 5.30 -2.70 9.80
N THR A 79 5.49 -1.61 9.06
CA THR A 79 5.54 -0.25 9.62
C THR A 79 4.37 0.56 9.09
N CYS A 80 3.59 1.15 10.00
CA CYS A 80 2.44 1.95 9.63
C CYS A 80 2.88 3.27 8.98
N VAL A 81 2.31 3.57 7.81
CA VAL A 81 2.53 4.84 7.09
C VAL A 81 1.71 5.93 7.76
N LYS A 82 2.32 6.63 8.73
CA LYS A 82 1.63 7.64 9.54
C LYS A 82 1.01 8.79 8.72
N ALA A 83 1.64 9.16 7.62
CA ALA A 83 1.18 10.25 6.74
C ALA A 83 -0.21 9.99 6.13
N LEU A 84 -0.60 8.71 5.98
CA LEU A 84 -1.90 8.33 5.42
C LEU A 84 -2.94 7.98 6.48
N LYS A 85 -2.65 8.15 7.78
CA LYS A 85 -3.64 7.90 8.86
C LYS A 85 -4.93 8.72 8.76
N PRO A 86 -4.92 10.00 8.31
CA PRO A 86 -6.16 10.76 8.12
C PRO A 86 -7.03 10.20 6.98
N GLU A 87 -6.42 9.48 6.05
CA GLU A 87 -7.10 8.88 4.91
C GLU A 87 -7.56 7.45 5.24
N LYS A 88 -8.65 7.02 4.62
CA LYS A 88 -9.12 5.63 4.73
C LYS A 88 -8.58 4.81 3.57
N VAL A 89 -7.43 4.15 3.75
CA VAL A 89 -6.79 3.35 2.69
C VAL A 89 -7.62 2.10 2.37
N LYS A 90 -7.79 1.77 1.07
CA LYS A 90 -8.58 0.62 0.59
C LYS A 90 -7.77 -0.38 -0.24
N PHE A 91 -6.94 0.11 -1.16
CA PHE A 91 -6.15 -0.74 -2.04
C PHE A 91 -4.71 -0.23 -2.10
N ALA A 92 -3.79 -1.14 -2.34
CA ALA A 92 -2.41 -0.84 -2.63
C ALA A 92 -1.95 -1.70 -3.82
N ALA A 93 -0.95 -1.23 -4.57
CA ALA A 93 -0.27 -2.03 -5.57
C ALA A 93 1.22 -1.75 -5.51
N CYS A 94 2.01 -2.81 -5.37
CA CYS A 94 3.45 -2.76 -5.28
C CYS A 94 4.07 -3.15 -6.63
N GLY A 95 4.76 -2.22 -7.28
CA GLY A 95 5.51 -2.48 -8.50
C GLY A 95 6.95 -2.90 -8.20
N ARG A 96 7.84 -2.73 -9.18
CA ARG A 96 9.27 -3.01 -8.98
C ARG A 96 9.91 -2.12 -7.91
N SER A 97 9.75 -0.81 -8.07
CA SER A 97 10.42 0.21 -7.24
C SER A 97 9.46 1.30 -6.76
N HIS A 98 8.14 1.09 -6.86
CA HIS A 98 7.13 2.07 -6.48
C HIS A 98 5.88 1.40 -5.91
N THR A 99 5.07 2.19 -5.22
CA THR A 99 3.80 1.78 -4.63
C THR A 99 2.70 2.77 -5.02
N LEU A 100 1.54 2.23 -5.39
CA LEU A 100 0.29 2.98 -5.53
C LEU A 100 -0.63 2.67 -4.35
N VAL A 101 -1.39 3.66 -3.89
CA VAL A 101 -2.37 3.51 -2.81
C VAL A 101 -3.63 4.27 -3.17
N SER A 102 -4.81 3.69 -2.94
CA SER A 102 -6.09 4.40 -3.10
C SER A 102 -6.89 4.42 -1.82
N THR A 103 -7.66 5.49 -1.62
CA THR A 103 -8.50 5.70 -0.44
C THR A 103 -9.99 5.49 -0.73
N GLU A 104 -10.80 5.39 0.33
CA GLU A 104 -12.27 5.28 0.24
C GLU A 104 -12.89 6.44 -0.54
N GLU A 105 -12.29 7.62 -0.45
CA GLU A 105 -12.74 8.82 -1.14
C GLU A 105 -12.37 8.81 -2.63
N GLY A 106 -11.57 7.86 -3.10
CA GLY A 106 -11.14 7.78 -4.51
C GLY A 106 -9.86 8.56 -4.81
N LYS A 107 -9.18 9.12 -3.80
CA LYS A 107 -7.83 9.69 -3.97
C LYS A 107 -6.84 8.56 -4.24
N VAL A 108 -5.84 8.84 -5.07
CA VAL A 108 -4.73 7.92 -5.37
C VAL A 108 -3.41 8.60 -5.05
N TYR A 109 -2.53 7.88 -4.37
CA TYR A 109 -1.21 8.33 -3.98
C TYR A 109 -0.15 7.41 -4.56
N ALA A 110 1.04 7.95 -4.81
CA ALA A 110 2.20 7.18 -5.23
C ALA A 110 3.48 7.57 -4.47
N ALA A 111 4.38 6.60 -4.30
CA ALA A 111 5.73 6.79 -3.76
C ALA A 111 6.70 5.80 -4.41
N GLY A 112 7.98 6.14 -4.45
CA GLY A 112 9.07 5.30 -4.95
C GLY A 112 9.82 5.92 -6.12
N GLY A 113 10.42 5.03 -6.93
CA GLY A 113 11.11 5.40 -8.16
C GLY A 113 10.14 5.90 -9.22
N ASN A 114 10.61 6.83 -10.05
CA ASN A 114 9.78 7.54 -11.03
C ASN A 114 10.44 7.73 -12.40
N ASN A 115 11.44 6.91 -12.72
CA ASN A 115 12.28 7.11 -13.92
C ASN A 115 11.50 7.13 -15.25
N GLU A 116 10.33 6.47 -15.31
CA GLU A 116 9.44 6.42 -16.48
C GLU A 116 8.12 7.17 -16.25
N GLY A 117 8.02 7.99 -15.19
CA GLY A 117 6.79 8.67 -14.81
C GLY A 117 5.75 7.76 -14.13
N GLN A 118 6.14 6.58 -13.63
CA GLN A 118 5.23 5.61 -13.02
C GLN A 118 4.47 6.12 -11.79
N LEU A 119 4.90 7.22 -11.16
CA LEU A 119 4.15 7.85 -10.08
C LEU A 119 2.97 8.69 -10.58
N GLY A 120 2.93 9.03 -11.87
CA GLY A 120 1.84 9.81 -12.47
C GLY A 120 1.80 11.28 -12.00
N LEU A 121 2.93 11.83 -11.56
CA LEU A 121 3.01 13.18 -10.96
C LEU A 121 3.30 14.30 -11.98
N GLY A 122 3.49 13.96 -13.26
CA GLY A 122 3.83 14.92 -14.31
C GLY A 122 5.32 15.23 -14.43
N ASP A 123 6.15 14.48 -13.70
CA ASP A 123 7.62 14.54 -13.72
C ASP A 123 8.22 13.12 -13.59
N THR A 124 9.55 13.03 -13.60
CA THR A 124 10.31 11.78 -13.44
C THR A 124 11.16 11.73 -12.17
N ASP A 125 10.86 12.60 -11.21
CA ASP A 125 11.61 12.65 -9.95
C ASP A 125 11.04 11.61 -8.97
N GLU A 126 11.91 10.90 -8.25
CA GLU A 126 11.51 9.93 -7.23
C GLU A 126 10.87 10.60 -5.99
N ARG A 127 10.05 9.86 -5.23
CA ARG A 127 9.41 10.35 -4.00
C ARG A 127 9.55 9.33 -2.88
N ASN A 128 10.06 9.73 -1.73
CA ASN A 128 10.17 8.84 -0.56
C ASN A 128 8.98 8.94 0.42
N SER A 129 7.98 9.76 0.09
CA SER A 129 6.70 9.87 0.79
C SER A 129 5.56 9.82 -0.22
N PHE A 130 4.36 9.43 0.24
CA PHE A 130 3.19 9.35 -0.63
C PHE A 130 2.73 10.73 -1.10
N HIS A 131 2.70 10.92 -2.41
CA HIS A 131 2.22 12.13 -3.07
C HIS A 131 0.90 11.88 -3.76
N LEU A 132 -0.02 12.84 -3.67
CA LEU A 132 -1.33 12.79 -4.30
C LEU A 132 -1.20 12.91 -5.82
N ILE A 133 -1.80 11.98 -6.55
CA ILE A 133 -1.99 12.09 -8.00
C ILE A 133 -3.27 12.90 -8.24
N SER A 134 -3.11 14.20 -8.54
CA SER A 134 -4.21 15.16 -8.67
C SER A 134 -5.25 14.81 -9.74
N PHE A 135 -4.89 13.96 -10.71
CA PHE A 135 -5.82 13.47 -11.74
C PHE A 135 -7.00 12.67 -11.16
N PHE A 136 -6.79 11.91 -10.07
CA PHE A 136 -7.86 11.13 -9.46
C PHE A 136 -8.66 11.99 -8.48
N THR A 137 -9.92 12.25 -8.82
CA THR A 137 -10.85 13.03 -7.99
C THR A 137 -11.82 12.12 -7.24
N CYS A 138 -12.49 12.67 -6.21
CA CYS A 138 -13.38 11.89 -5.35
C CYS A 138 -14.63 11.31 -6.04
N GLN A 139 -14.82 11.61 -7.33
CA GLN A 139 -15.94 11.12 -8.13
C GLN A 139 -15.70 9.70 -8.69
N ARG A 140 -14.44 9.25 -8.75
CA ARG A 140 -14.05 7.97 -9.33
C ARG A 140 -13.61 7.01 -8.23
N LYS A 141 -14.51 6.13 -7.80
CA LYS A 141 -14.16 5.08 -6.86
C LYS A 141 -13.22 4.06 -7.54
N ILE A 142 -12.07 3.85 -6.93
CA ILE A 142 -11.10 2.86 -7.38
C ILE A 142 -11.60 1.46 -7.00
N LYS A 143 -11.60 0.54 -7.95
CA LYS A 143 -11.90 -0.88 -7.77
C LYS A 143 -10.63 -1.70 -7.55
N GLN A 144 -9.57 -1.35 -8.28
CA GLN A 144 -8.33 -2.12 -8.30
C GLN A 144 -7.17 -1.21 -8.72
N LEU A 145 -5.99 -1.50 -8.15
CA LEU A 145 -4.71 -0.95 -8.57
C LEU A 145 -3.83 -2.09 -9.07
N SER A 146 -2.94 -1.80 -10.02
CA SER A 146 -1.90 -2.72 -10.46
C SER A 146 -0.63 -1.94 -10.73
N ALA A 147 0.52 -2.53 -10.40
CA ALA A 147 1.82 -1.92 -10.59
C ALA A 147 2.81 -3.01 -11.06
N GLY A 148 3.58 -2.71 -12.10
CA GLY A 148 4.58 -3.60 -12.68
C GLY A 148 5.99 -3.01 -12.60
N SER A 149 6.87 -3.41 -13.53
CA SER A 149 8.15 -2.73 -13.72
C SER A 149 7.91 -1.39 -14.38
N ASN A 150 8.03 -0.30 -13.61
CA ASN A 150 7.85 1.09 -14.03
C ASN A 150 6.51 1.38 -14.72
N THR A 151 5.47 0.61 -14.40
CA THR A 151 4.12 0.74 -14.98
C THR A 151 3.07 0.75 -13.89
N SER A 152 2.02 1.54 -14.10
CA SER A 152 0.96 1.82 -13.13
C SER A 152 -0.41 1.76 -13.80
N ALA A 153 -1.39 1.16 -13.13
CA ALA A 153 -2.75 1.09 -13.60
C ALA A 153 -3.76 1.21 -12.45
N ALA A 154 -4.89 1.88 -12.73
CA ALA A 154 -6.02 2.00 -11.82
C ALA A 154 -7.32 1.72 -12.57
N LEU A 155 -8.15 0.84 -12.01
CA LEU A 155 -9.47 0.50 -12.54
C LEU A 155 -10.53 1.13 -11.64
N THR A 156 -11.53 1.80 -12.24
CA THR A 156 -12.65 2.40 -11.51
C THR A 156 -13.88 1.50 -11.52
N VAL A 157 -14.77 1.67 -10.54
CA VAL A 157 -16.15 1.17 -10.68
C VAL A 157 -16.98 2.21 -11.42
N PHE A 158 -17.87 1.76 -12.31
CA PHE A 158 -18.93 2.62 -12.82
C PHE A 158 -19.88 2.97 -11.67
N SER A 159 -19.81 4.20 -11.16
CA SER A 159 -20.98 4.77 -10.50
C SER A 159 -22.02 4.97 -11.60
N ARG A 160 -23.18 4.30 -11.50
CA ARG A 160 -24.35 4.76 -12.26
C ARG A 160 -24.49 6.23 -11.92
N ALA A 161 -24.25 7.11 -12.88
CA ALA A 161 -24.68 8.49 -12.76
C ALA A 161 -26.12 8.42 -12.29
N ARG A 162 -26.45 9.05 -11.16
CA ARG A 162 -27.86 9.35 -10.89
C ARG A 162 -28.32 10.08 -12.14
N SER A 163 -29.15 9.42 -12.94
CA SER A 163 -29.92 10.05 -13.99
C SER A 163 -30.76 11.12 -13.30
N SER A 164 -30.19 12.32 -13.14
CA SER A 164 -30.98 13.51 -12.96
C SER A 164 -31.61 13.82 -14.31
N ARG A 165 -32.65 13.05 -14.65
CA ARG A 165 -33.76 13.64 -15.38
C ARG A 165 -34.72 14.14 -14.30
N PRO A 166 -34.93 15.44 -14.22
CA PRO A 166 -36.26 15.95 -13.98
C PRO A 166 -36.66 16.91 -15.11
N PHE A 167 -37.79 16.56 -15.73
CA PHE A 167 -38.71 17.33 -16.57
C PHE A 167 -38.13 18.25 -17.65
#